data_AF-A0A0V1B636-F1
#
_entry.id   AF-A0A0V1B636-F1
#
_cell.length_a   1.000
_cell.length_b   1.000
_cell.length_c   1.000
_cell.angle_alpha   90.00
_cell.angle_beta   90.00
_cell.angle_gamma   90.00
#
_symmetry.space_group_name_H-M   'P 1'
#
loop_
_entity.id
_entity.type
_entity.pdbx_description
1 polymer ?
#
loop_
_entity_poly.entity_id
_entity_poly.type
_entity_poly.pdbx_seq_one_letter_code
_entity_poly.pdbx_strand_id
1 'polypeptide(L)' 'MSGMSTTIKRKVLSLEQKLEVCRLVENSESLRKITESFGVSTVSDIYRSRRQLTDFVSHMDTSRRSYLR' A
#
# COMPACT_ATOMS: atom_id res chain seq x y z
N MET A 1 -15.41 -0.26 -30.54
CA MET A 1 -14.56 0.01 -29.36
C MET A 1 -15.33 -0.48 -28.14
N SER A 2 -14.90 -1.58 -27.53
CA SER A 2 -15.62 -2.18 -26.38
C SER A 2 -15.32 -1.37 -25.12
N GLY A 3 -16.34 -0.71 -24.58
CA GLY A 3 -16.25 0.04 -23.33
C GLY A 3 -16.05 -0.94 -22.18
N MET A 4 -14.81 -1.02 -21.69
CA MET A 4 -14.50 -1.79 -20.49
C MET A 4 -15.05 -1.00 -19.29
N SER A 5 -16.32 -1.24 -18.97
CA SER A 5 -16.89 -0.88 -17.68
C SER A 5 -16.27 -1.79 -16.63
N THR A 6 -15.05 -1.47 -16.20
CA THR A 6 -14.51 -2.04 -14.98
C THR A 6 -15.33 -1.42 -13.86
N THR A 7 -16.38 -2.11 -13.41
CA THR A 7 -16.91 -1.91 -12.07
C THR A 7 -15.78 -2.25 -11.12
N ILE A 8 -14.90 -1.29 -10.85
CA ILE A 8 -13.83 -1.41 -9.85
C ILE A 8 -14.56 -1.47 -8.53
N LYS A 9 -14.97 -2.69 -8.13
CA LYS A 9 -15.29 -2.97 -6.73
C LYS A 9 -14.10 -2.43 -5.95
N ARG A 10 -14.32 -1.38 -5.16
CA ARG A 10 -13.26 -0.75 -4.35
C ARG A 10 -12.70 -1.83 -3.43
N LYS A 11 -11.62 -2.49 -3.88
CA LYS A 11 -10.96 -3.52 -3.11
C LYS A 11 -10.26 -2.81 -1.98
N VAL A 12 -10.84 -2.90 -0.79
CA VAL A 12 -10.20 -2.41 0.42
C VAL A 12 -8.98 -3.28 0.66
N LEU A 13 -7.79 -2.69 0.51
CA LEU A 13 -6.54 -3.38 0.81
C LEU A 13 -6.34 -3.49 2.33
N SER A 14 -5.85 -4.64 2.77
CA SER A 14 -5.39 -4.82 4.15
C SER A 14 -4.16 -3.93 4.42
N LEU A 15 -3.84 -3.70 5.69
CA LEU A 15 -2.64 -2.98 6.08
C LEU A 15 -1.37 -3.64 5.51
N GLU A 16 -1.27 -4.97 5.61
CA GLU A 16 -0.15 -5.75 5.06
C GLU A 16 0.02 -5.55 3.55
N GLN A 17 -1.09 -5.55 2.80
CA GLN A 17 -1.05 -5.29 1.35
C GLN A 17 -0.58 -3.87 1.03
N LYS A 18 -0.99 -2.87 1.83
CA LYS A 18 -0.52 -1.49 1.65
C LYS A 18 0.98 -1.36 1.94
N LEU A 19 1.47 -2.04 2.98
CA LEU A 19 2.89 -2.07 3.31
C LEU A 19 3.70 -2.81 2.23
N GLU A 20 3.13 -3.85 1.63
CA GLU A 20 3.80 -4.55 0.53
C GLU A 20 4.00 -3.64 -0.68
N VAL A 21 3.00 -2.82 -1.04
CA VAL A 21 3.16 -1.83 -2.10
C VAL A 21 4.29 -0.85 -1.78
N CYS A 22 4.38 -0.36 -0.54
CA CYS A 22 5.50 0.51 -0.14
C CYS A 22 6.85 -0.20 -0.31
N ARG A 23 6.98 -1.45 0.15
CA ARG A 23 8.21 -2.25 0.05
C ARG A 23 8.63 -2.50 -1.39
N LEU A 24 7.68 -2.82 -2.28
CA LEU A 24 7.96 -3.01 -3.71
C LEU A 24 8.47 -1.72 -4.36
N VAL A 25 7.88 -0.57 -4.02
CA VAL A 25 8.33 0.73 -4.52
C VAL A 25 9.75 1.06 -4.01
N GLU A 26 10.03 0.80 -2.73
CA GLU A 26 11.35 1.02 -2.13
C GLU A 26 12.43 0.11 -2.72
N ASN A 27 12.08 -1.13 -3.05
CA ASN A 27 12.97 -2.09 -3.72
C ASN A 27 13.14 -1.82 -5.23
N SER A 28 12.66 -0.67 -5.73
CA SER A 28 12.74 -0.29 -7.15
C SER A 28 12.06 -1.28 -8.10
N GLU A 29 11.04 -2.00 -7.64
CA GLU A 29 10.23 -2.87 -8.49
C GLU A 29 9.50 -2.02 -9.55
N SER A 30 9.30 -2.59 -10.74
CA SER A 30 8.67 -1.83 -11.83
C SER A 30 7.27 -1.35 -11.46
N LEU A 31 7.03 -0.04 -11.56
CA LEU A 31 5.71 0.57 -11.29
C LEU A 31 4.61 -0.09 -12.12
N ARG A 32 4.92 -0.49 -13.36
CA ARG A 32 4.00 -1.21 -14.23
C ARG A 32 3.49 -2.50 -13.56
N LYS A 33 4.39 -3.38 -13.10
CA LYS A 33 4.03 -4.64 -12.43
C LYS A 33 3.23 -4.42 -11.13
N ILE A 34 3.58 -3.38 -10.37
CA ILE A 34 2.83 -3.00 -9.15
C ILE A 34 1.42 -2.54 -9.53
N THR A 35 1.28 -1.67 -10.52
CA THR A 35 -0.02 -1.13 -10.95
C THR A 35 -0.91 -2.17 -11.63
N GLU A 36 -0.32 -3.17 -12.31
CA GLU A 36 -1.05 -4.33 -12.84
C GLU A 36 -1.62 -5.20 -11.71
N SER A 37 -0.92 -5.30 -10.58
CA SER A 37 -1.35 -6.12 -9.43
C SER A 37 -2.34 -5.40 -8.49
N PHE A 38 -2.12 -4.11 -8.22
CA PHE A 38 -2.85 -3.36 -7.20
C PHE A 38 -3.77 -2.25 -7.75
N GLY A 39 -3.60 -1.87 -9.01
CA GLY A 39 -4.30 -0.77 -9.65
C GLY A 39 -3.60 0.59 -9.48
N VAL A 40 -3.65 1.42 -10.51
CA VAL A 40 -2.97 2.73 -10.57
C VAL A 40 -3.48 3.68 -9.49
N SER A 41 -4.80 3.78 -9.29
CA SER A 41 -5.40 4.65 -8.27
C SER A 41 -4.95 4.25 -6.87
N THR A 42 -4.99 2.96 -6.58
CA THR A 42 -4.57 2.39 -5.29
C THR A 42 -3.10 2.68 -4.97
N VAL A 43 -2.21 2.49 -5.94
CA VAL A 43 -0.78 2.77 -5.77
C VAL A 43 -0.55 4.27 -5.54
N SER A 44 -1.28 5.14 -6.24
CA SER A 44 -1.20 6.58 -6.03
C SER A 44 -1.68 7.00 -4.64
N ASP A 45 -2.81 6.44 -4.18
CA ASP A 45 -3.36 6.71 -2.85
C ASP A 45 -2.42 6.23 -1.74
N ILE A 46 -1.79 5.06 -1.90
CA ILE A 46 -0.77 4.55 -0.98
C ILE A 46 0.46 5.45 -0.97
N TYR A 47 0.93 5.88 -2.14
CA TYR A 47 2.08 6.78 -2.23
C TYR A 47 1.83 8.11 -1.51
N ARG A 48 0.63 8.70 -1.69
CA ARG A 48 0.21 9.93 -0.98
C ARG A 48 0.12 9.74 0.53
N SER A 49 -0.36 8.59 0.98
CA SER A 49 -0.52 8.26 2.42
C SER A 49 0.68 7.54 3.04
N ARG A 50 1.79 7.37 2.30
CA ARG A 50 2.96 6.58 2.71
C ARG A 50 3.51 6.97 4.08
N ARG A 51 3.64 8.28 4.35
CA ARG A 51 4.12 8.77 5.66
C ARG A 51 3.24 8.30 6.81
N GLN A 52 1.92 8.44 6.66
CA GLN A 52 0.96 8.01 7.69
C GLN A 52 1.04 6.49 7.94
N LEU A 53 1.26 5.69 6.89
CA LEU A 53 1.48 4.25 7.02
C LEU A 53 2.76 3.93 7.80
N THR A 54 3.87 4.59 7.49
CA THR A 54 5.16 4.38 8.18
C THR A 54 5.10 4.84 9.64
N ASP A 55 4.46 5.99 9.91
CA ASP A 55 4.29 6.54 11.25
C ASP A 55 3.44 5.60 12.12
N PHE A 56 2.37 5.02 11.55
CA PHE A 56 1.53 4.04 12.23
C PHE A 56 2.31 2.78 12.62
N VAL A 57 3.10 2.21 11.69
CA VAL A 57 3.95 1.04 11.98
C VAL A 57 4.99 1.35 13.04
N SER A 58 5.67 2.50 12.92
CA SER A 58 6.68 2.95 13.88
C SER A 58 6.10 3.13 15.29
N HIS A 59 4.88 3.66 15.40
CA HIS A 59 4.17 3.76 16.66
C HIS A 59 3.88 2.37 17.26
N MET A 60 3.36 1.44 16.46
CA MET A 60 3.09 0.08 16.92
C MET A 60 4.35 -0.64 17.43
N ASP A 61 5.48 -0.52 16.72
CA ASP A 61 6.75 -1.11 17.15
C ASP A 61 7.28 -0.50 18.44
N THR A 62 7.11 0.82 18.61
CA THR A 62 7.49 1.53 19.84
C THR A 62 6.65 1.05 21.02
N SER A 63 5.33 0.98 20.87
CA SER A 63 4.42 0.46 21.89
C SER A 63 4.76 -0.99 22.25
N ARG A 64 5.01 -1.84 21.25
CA ARG A 64 5.37 -3.24 21.47
C ARG A 64 6.68 -3.40 22.25
N ARG A 65 7.67 -2.54 22.01
CA ARG A 65 8.93 -2.51 22.78
C ARG A 65 8.73 -2.05 24.22
N SER A 66 7.78 -1.15 24.49
CA SER A 66 7.50 -0.70 25.87
C SER A 66 6.81 -1.76 26.75
N TYR A 67 6.11 -2.75 26.18
CA TYR A 67 5.49 -3.84 26.95
C TYR A 67 6.42 -5.04 27.22
N LEU A 68 7.62 -5.06 26.63
CA LEU A 68 8.61 -6.13 26.79
C LEU A 68 9.74 -5.75 27.77
N ARG A 69 9.58 -4.65 28.51
CA ARG A 69 10.54 -4.12 29.48
C ARG A 69 9.92 -4.09 30.87
#